data_AF-G0NZ07-F1
#
_entry.id   AF-G0NZ07-F1
#
_cell.length_a   1.000
_cell.length_b   1.000
_cell.length_c   1.000
_cell.angle_alpha   90.00
_cell.angle_beta   90.00
_cell.angle_gamma   90.00
#
_symmetry.space_group_name_H-M   'P 1'
#
loop_
_entity.id
_entity.type
_entity.pdbx_description
1 polymer ?
#
loop_
_entity_poly.entity_id
_entity_poly.type
_entity_poly.pdbx_seq_one_letter_code
_entity_poly.pdbx_strand_id
1 'polypeptide(L)'
;MSTQSVILLLILLVFPFFTASSKHSPLPKDRQACKREEIRFISDKYQFYEDPVQLTFDSGMSLNQVLVTRILEEECGLRDKKVYNSYRRWKRSTTSRGKFSFQNYFMDFYQKSEKVLKPDLLKGIKNVVDHLKHIKPTMQRVKSAGTGKFFNRMWRDLEELKLESNDEHFDLMLEQTIRTSLQMLIGYEELSEPLLYHPNILDQIKRRIPITNGKLLSEVTVSDVKCHQHYRDSQVVLLMKLKIPVVEKKTIDKCDDIGIISHNSYQYYELPTATFPHNGNIFKVDFEQCASEDFVFCPFGALRPTECSKENLSGCSLERRINPTEIFRELQNGFAVYGSFTQVITRKDAQISRWFVSPNRLHHIIPQSGETILIDGNELTQMTHSKMTVINEM
;
A
#
# COMPACT_ATOMS: atom_id res chain seq x y z
N MET A 1 44.66 35.23 -50.37
CA MET A 1 43.82 35.08 -49.16
C MET A 1 44.64 35.61 -47.99
N SER A 2 44.18 36.70 -47.39
CA SER A 2 44.96 37.48 -46.42
C SER A 2 45.02 36.77 -45.07
N THR A 3 46.14 36.97 -44.37
CA THR A 3 46.44 36.47 -43.02
C THR A 3 45.41 36.88 -41.95
N GLN A 4 44.47 37.77 -42.27
CA GLN A 4 43.34 38.14 -41.40
C GLN A 4 42.24 37.08 -41.34
N SER A 5 42.07 36.24 -42.38
CA SER A 5 41.01 35.21 -42.39
C SER A 5 41.35 33.98 -41.55
N VAL A 6 42.64 33.75 -41.25
CA VAL A 6 43.10 32.59 -40.45
C VAL A 6 42.98 32.87 -38.95
N ILE A 7 43.13 34.13 -38.53
CA ILE A 7 43.02 34.52 -37.11
C ILE A 7 41.56 34.53 -36.66
N LEU A 8 40.61 34.91 -37.52
CA LEU A 8 39.19 34.87 -37.19
C LEU A 8 38.65 33.43 -37.05
N LEU A 9 39.20 32.48 -37.79
CA LEU A 9 38.84 31.06 -37.68
C LEU A 9 39.45 30.39 -36.44
N LEU A 10 40.59 30.88 -35.95
CA LEU A 10 41.24 30.39 -34.74
C LEU A 10 40.57 30.86 -33.43
N ILE A 11 39.89 32.00 -33.44
CA ILE A 11 39.14 32.49 -32.26
C ILE A 11 37.81 31.72 -32.09
N LEU A 12 37.25 31.14 -33.16
CA LEU A 12 36.04 30.31 -33.11
C LEU A 12 36.29 28.84 -32.73
N LEU A 13 37.55 28.38 -32.74
CA LEU A 13 37.91 27.00 -32.39
C LEU A 13 38.42 26.81 -30.95
N VAL A 14 38.52 27.89 -30.15
CA VAL A 14 38.87 27.84 -28.72
C VAL A 14 37.63 28.02 -27.81
N PHE A 15 36.44 28.10 -28.39
CA PHE A 15 35.17 28.07 -27.64
C PHE A 15 34.41 26.74 -27.83
N PRO A 16 34.95 25.62 -27.35
CA PRO A 16 34.10 24.60 -26.75
C PRO A 16 34.45 24.46 -25.26
N PHE A 17 33.43 24.16 -24.45
CA PHE A 17 33.51 23.85 -23.00
C PHE A 17 33.35 24.99 -21.98
N PHE A 18 32.59 26.03 -22.32
CA PHE A 18 31.64 26.57 -21.33
C PHE A 18 30.21 26.26 -21.78
N THR A 19 29.93 24.97 -22.04
CA THR A 19 28.62 24.49 -21.61
C THR A 19 28.67 24.56 -20.11
N ALA A 20 28.06 25.60 -19.55
CA ALA A 20 27.56 25.55 -18.20
C ALA A 20 26.63 24.34 -18.15
N SER A 21 27.18 23.15 -17.89
CA SER A 21 26.49 22.20 -17.05
C SER A 21 26.19 23.00 -15.81
N SER A 22 24.96 23.51 -15.71
CA SER A 22 24.36 23.77 -14.43
C SER A 22 24.41 22.44 -13.69
N LYS A 23 25.54 22.17 -13.07
CA LYS A 23 25.67 21.18 -12.01
C LYS A 23 24.78 21.75 -10.92
N HIS A 24 23.48 21.47 -11.04
CA HIS A 24 22.50 21.73 -10.02
C HIS A 24 23.04 20.97 -8.81
N SER A 25 23.65 21.75 -7.92
CA SER A 25 24.43 21.22 -6.84
C SER A 25 23.47 20.56 -5.86
N PRO A 26 23.89 19.49 -5.16
CA PRO A 26 23.07 18.86 -4.15
C PRO A 26 22.61 19.91 -3.13
N LEU A 27 21.44 19.68 -2.54
CA LEU A 27 20.92 20.55 -1.49
C LEU A 27 21.94 20.61 -0.34
N PRO A 28 22.31 21.79 0.16
CA PRO A 28 23.21 21.94 1.31
C PRO A 28 22.71 21.15 2.54
N LYS A 29 23.64 20.57 3.32
CA LYS A 29 23.30 19.68 4.45
C LYS A 29 22.52 20.37 5.56
N ASP A 30 22.87 21.62 5.85
CA ASP A 30 22.17 22.50 6.78
C ASP A 30 20.71 22.72 6.39
N ARG A 31 20.40 22.73 5.08
CA ARG A 31 19.03 22.88 4.55
C ARG A 31 18.22 21.58 4.47
N GLN A 32 18.79 20.43 4.83
CA GLN A 32 18.11 19.14 4.72
C GLN A 32 17.34 18.78 6.00
N ALA A 33 16.02 18.65 5.91
CA ALA A 33 15.20 18.03 6.95
C ALA A 33 14.82 16.61 6.54
N CYS A 34 15.68 15.64 6.85
CA CYS A 34 15.52 14.25 6.43
C CYS A 34 15.11 13.31 7.57
N LYS A 35 14.26 12.33 7.25
CA LYS A 35 14.08 11.09 8.02
C LYS A 35 14.29 9.88 7.12
N ARG A 36 14.76 8.78 7.72
CA ARG A 36 14.88 7.49 7.05
C ARG A 36 13.71 6.61 7.40
N GLU A 37 13.22 5.89 6.40
CA GLU A 37 12.19 4.89 6.58
C GLU A 37 12.55 3.65 5.78
N GLU A 38 12.17 2.48 6.28
CA GLU A 38 12.32 1.24 5.54
C GLU A 38 11.02 0.91 4.83
N ILE A 39 11.12 0.64 3.53
CA ILE A 39 10.01 0.14 2.73
C ILE A 39 10.33 -1.25 2.17
N ARG A 40 9.26 -1.98 1.87
CA ARG A 40 9.30 -3.17 1.03
C ARG A 40 8.58 -2.90 -0.27
N PHE A 41 9.12 -3.37 -1.40
CA PHE A 41 8.54 -3.07 -2.69
C PHE A 41 8.76 -4.15 -3.74
N ILE A 42 7.96 -4.12 -4.80
CA ILE A 42 8.13 -4.96 -5.99
C ILE A 42 8.88 -4.14 -7.04
N SER A 43 10.13 -4.50 -7.33
CA SER A 43 10.97 -3.81 -8.31
C SER A 43 10.59 -4.12 -9.75
N ASP A 44 10.12 -5.34 -10.01
CA ASP A 44 9.69 -5.81 -11.32
C ASP A 44 8.43 -6.69 -11.19
N LYS A 45 7.35 -6.27 -11.85
CA LYS A 45 6.07 -7.00 -11.83
C LYS A 45 6.15 -8.38 -12.50
N TYR A 46 7.19 -8.65 -13.28
CA TYR A 46 7.40 -9.93 -13.95
C TYR A 46 8.30 -10.88 -13.15
N GLN A 47 8.86 -10.44 -12.03
CA GLN A 47 9.66 -11.29 -11.14
C GLN A 47 8.79 -11.86 -10.02
N PHE A 48 8.54 -13.16 -10.09
CA PHE A 48 7.76 -13.90 -9.12
C PHE A 48 8.31 -15.31 -8.93
N TYR A 49 8.09 -15.87 -7.75
CA TYR A 49 8.21 -17.31 -7.52
C TYR A 49 6.98 -18.00 -8.10
N GLU A 50 7.20 -19.09 -8.85
CA GLU A 50 6.13 -20.02 -9.24
C GLU A 50 6.14 -21.22 -8.30
N ASP A 51 5.26 -21.22 -7.30
CA ASP A 51 5.15 -22.32 -6.35
C ASP A 51 3.94 -23.20 -6.70
N PRO A 52 4.13 -24.50 -7.03
CA PRO A 52 3.03 -25.39 -7.32
C PRO A 52 2.22 -25.68 -6.04
N VAL A 53 0.90 -25.64 -6.17
CA VAL A 53 -0.04 -25.97 -5.10
C VAL A 53 -1.02 -27.00 -5.58
N GLN A 54 -1.13 -28.06 -4.79
CA GLN A 54 -2.22 -29.02 -4.88
C GLN A 54 -3.23 -28.71 -3.78
N LEU A 55 -4.42 -28.32 -4.19
CA LEU A 55 -5.57 -28.19 -3.31
C LEU A 55 -6.33 -29.51 -3.33
N THR A 56 -6.31 -30.19 -2.20
CA THR A 56 -7.22 -31.29 -1.90
C THR A 56 -8.20 -30.81 -0.84
N PHE A 57 -9.46 -31.23 -0.96
CA PHE A 57 -10.50 -30.91 0.01
C PHE A 57 -10.85 -32.18 0.80
N ASP A 58 -9.81 -32.79 1.38
CA ASP A 58 -9.90 -34.07 2.08
C ASP A 58 -10.48 -33.92 3.50
N SER A 59 -10.95 -35.06 4.05
CA SER A 59 -11.60 -35.26 5.35
C SER A 59 -10.93 -34.65 6.59
N GLY A 60 -9.69 -34.16 6.49
CA GLY A 60 -8.94 -33.58 7.60
C GLY A 60 -9.20 -32.08 7.84
N MET A 61 -9.97 -31.42 6.97
CA MET A 61 -10.36 -30.01 7.13
C MET A 61 -11.84 -29.92 7.51
N SER A 62 -12.17 -29.09 8.50
CA SER A 62 -13.47 -29.11 9.21
C SER A 62 -14.69 -28.63 8.40
N LEU A 63 -14.51 -28.21 7.15
CA LEU A 63 -15.64 -28.02 6.24
C LEU A 63 -16.27 -29.37 5.92
N ASN A 64 -17.60 -29.43 5.83
CA ASN A 64 -18.32 -30.65 5.46
C ASN A 64 -17.77 -31.16 4.12
N GLN A 65 -16.86 -32.13 4.19
CA GLN A 65 -16.00 -32.58 3.11
C GLN A 65 -16.82 -32.98 1.89
N VAL A 66 -17.99 -33.57 2.14
CA VAL A 66 -18.95 -34.01 1.14
C VAL A 66 -19.45 -32.84 0.29
N LEU A 67 -19.66 -31.67 0.90
CA LEU A 67 -20.18 -30.48 0.22
C LEU A 67 -19.11 -29.82 -0.65
N VAL A 68 -17.92 -29.55 -0.11
CA VAL A 68 -16.84 -28.88 -0.87
C VAL A 68 -16.30 -29.76 -1.98
N THR A 69 -16.09 -31.06 -1.72
CA THR A 69 -15.65 -32.03 -2.74
C THR A 69 -16.68 -32.13 -3.86
N ARG A 70 -17.97 -32.18 -3.52
CA ARG A 70 -19.04 -32.20 -4.52
C ARG A 70 -19.08 -30.92 -5.36
N ILE A 71 -18.97 -29.75 -4.74
CA ILE A 71 -18.93 -28.49 -5.48
C ILE A 71 -17.74 -28.49 -6.44
N LEU A 72 -16.58 -28.97 -5.98
CA LEU A 72 -15.40 -29.06 -6.83
C LEU A 72 -15.60 -30.02 -8.01
N GLU A 73 -16.13 -31.22 -7.78
CA GLU A 73 -16.49 -32.18 -8.84
C GLU A 73 -17.42 -31.55 -9.89
N GLU A 74 -18.45 -30.83 -9.42
CA GLU A 74 -19.44 -30.15 -10.26
C GLU A 74 -18.83 -28.99 -11.07
N GLU A 75 -17.94 -28.19 -10.49
CA GLU A 75 -17.29 -27.07 -11.19
C GLU A 75 -16.13 -27.52 -12.09
N CYS A 76 -15.48 -28.64 -11.79
CA CYS A 76 -14.48 -29.28 -12.64
C CYS A 76 -15.09 -30.11 -13.80
N GLY A 77 -16.43 -30.23 -13.87
CA GLY A 77 -17.11 -30.98 -14.92
C GLY A 77 -16.97 -32.50 -14.82
N LEU A 78 -16.56 -33.01 -13.66
CA LEU A 78 -16.44 -34.44 -13.37
C LEU A 78 -17.73 -35.06 -12.83
N ARG A 79 -18.70 -34.20 -12.47
CA ARG A 79 -20.03 -34.57 -12.02
C ARG A 79 -21.08 -33.60 -12.55
N ASP A 80 -22.25 -34.12 -12.92
CA ASP A 80 -23.38 -33.28 -13.30
C ASP A 80 -23.84 -32.42 -12.13
N LYS A 81 -24.02 -31.13 -12.38
CA LYS A 81 -24.61 -30.19 -11.42
C LYS A 81 -26.02 -30.67 -11.07
N LYS A 82 -26.24 -31.12 -9.82
CA LYS A 82 -27.62 -31.45 -9.42
C LYS A 82 -28.42 -30.14 -9.39
N VAL A 83 -29.41 -30.04 -10.27
CA VAL A 83 -30.41 -28.98 -10.21
C VAL A 83 -31.27 -29.27 -8.98
N TYR A 84 -30.97 -28.63 -7.85
CA TYR A 84 -31.87 -28.67 -6.71
C TYR A 84 -33.17 -27.96 -7.09
N ASN A 85 -34.23 -28.74 -7.32
CA ASN A 85 -35.58 -28.27 -7.63
C ASN A 85 -36.30 -27.64 -6.42
N SER A 86 -35.61 -27.39 -5.31
CA SER A 86 -36.20 -26.82 -4.10
C SER A 86 -36.00 -25.31 -4.07
N TYR A 87 -37.14 -24.61 -4.05
CA TYR A 87 -37.36 -23.17 -3.89
C TYR A 87 -37.44 -22.34 -5.16
N ARG A 88 -38.72 -22.13 -5.58
CA ARG A 88 -39.26 -20.98 -6.32
C ARG A 88 -38.19 -20.02 -6.85
N ARG A 89 -37.82 -20.22 -8.12
CA ARG A 89 -37.57 -19.19 -9.14
C ARG A 89 -37.21 -17.80 -8.58
N TRP A 90 -36.20 -17.71 -7.73
CA TRP A 90 -35.48 -16.46 -7.55
C TRP A 90 -34.74 -16.27 -8.87
N LYS A 91 -34.99 -15.10 -9.47
CA LYS A 91 -34.53 -14.74 -10.81
C LYS A 91 -33.14 -15.31 -11.06
N ARG A 92 -32.99 -15.99 -12.20
CA ARG A 92 -31.73 -16.40 -12.82
C ARG A 92 -30.59 -15.56 -12.26
N SER A 93 -29.59 -16.22 -11.67
CA SER A 93 -28.33 -15.58 -11.31
C SER A 93 -27.95 -14.61 -12.41
N THR A 94 -27.67 -13.36 -12.04
CA THR A 94 -27.26 -12.27 -12.93
C THR A 94 -25.93 -12.54 -13.66
N THR A 95 -25.42 -13.78 -13.61
CA THR A 95 -24.23 -14.28 -14.31
C THR A 95 -24.43 -14.52 -15.81
N SER A 96 -25.65 -14.42 -16.35
CA SER A 96 -25.81 -14.38 -17.81
C SER A 96 -25.70 -12.95 -18.35
N ARG A 97 -24.51 -12.59 -18.86
CA ARG A 97 -24.18 -11.46 -19.77
C ARG A 97 -23.62 -10.14 -19.22
N GLY A 98 -23.31 -9.99 -17.93
CA GLY A 98 -22.63 -8.79 -17.41
C GLY A 98 -21.20 -9.06 -16.96
N LYS A 99 -20.28 -8.08 -17.10
CA LYS A 99 -19.00 -8.08 -16.37
C LYS A 99 -19.31 -8.23 -14.87
N PHE A 100 -18.91 -9.37 -14.30
CA PHE A 100 -19.07 -9.70 -12.89
C PHE A 100 -18.31 -8.67 -12.03
N SER A 101 -18.99 -8.05 -11.06
CA SER A 101 -18.37 -7.13 -10.10
C SER A 101 -18.34 -7.79 -8.73
N PHE A 102 -17.14 -8.14 -8.26
CA PHE A 102 -16.87 -8.69 -6.93
C PHE A 102 -17.48 -7.83 -5.80
N GLN A 103 -17.54 -6.50 -6.00
CA GLN A 103 -18.19 -5.56 -5.10
C GLN A 103 -19.68 -5.84 -4.94
N ASN A 104 -20.40 -6.16 -6.03
CA ASN A 104 -21.83 -6.47 -5.96
C ASN A 104 -22.09 -7.79 -5.22
N TYR A 105 -21.22 -8.78 -5.42
CA TYR A 105 -21.28 -10.05 -4.70
C TYR A 105 -21.03 -9.86 -3.20
N PHE A 106 -19.99 -9.11 -2.82
CA PHE A 106 -19.67 -8.85 -1.41
C PHE A 106 -20.73 -7.99 -0.71
N MET A 107 -21.31 -7.02 -1.41
CA MET A 107 -22.41 -6.22 -0.87
C MET A 107 -23.67 -7.07 -0.62
N ASP A 108 -24.01 -7.98 -1.53
CA ASP A 108 -25.12 -8.94 -1.33
C ASP A 108 -24.83 -9.92 -0.19
N PHE A 109 -23.60 -10.44 -0.12
CA PHE A 109 -23.14 -11.29 0.98
C PHE A 109 -23.24 -10.56 2.33
N TYR A 110 -22.79 -9.31 2.43
CA TYR A 110 -22.91 -8.53 3.67
C TYR A 110 -24.36 -8.22 4.02
N GLN A 111 -25.18 -7.77 3.07
CA GLN A 111 -26.60 -7.47 3.32
C GLN A 111 -27.38 -8.70 3.80
N LYS A 112 -27.00 -9.88 3.34
CA LYS A 112 -27.53 -11.15 3.84
C LYS A 112 -26.94 -11.48 5.21
N SER A 113 -25.63 -11.34 5.38
CA SER A 113 -24.92 -11.58 6.64
C SER A 113 -25.41 -10.68 7.78
N GLU A 114 -25.77 -9.43 7.52
CA GLU A 114 -26.28 -8.45 8.50
C GLU A 114 -27.57 -8.90 9.18
N LYS A 115 -28.35 -9.75 8.51
CA LYS A 115 -29.60 -10.31 9.05
C LYS A 115 -29.39 -11.59 9.85
N VAL A 116 -28.18 -12.15 9.81
CA VAL A 116 -27.92 -13.56 10.12
C VAL A 116 -26.83 -13.73 11.17
N LEU A 117 -25.79 -12.91 11.10
CA LEU A 117 -24.62 -13.00 11.96
C LEU A 117 -24.77 -12.14 13.21
N LYS A 118 -24.14 -12.56 14.31
CA LYS A 118 -24.06 -11.77 15.54
C LYS A 118 -23.24 -10.48 15.33
N PRO A 119 -23.51 -9.42 16.11
CA PRO A 119 -22.86 -8.11 15.96
C PRO A 119 -21.32 -8.16 15.93
N ASP A 120 -20.69 -9.07 16.66
CA ASP A 120 -19.23 -9.17 16.75
C ASP A 120 -18.58 -9.71 15.47
N LEU A 121 -19.24 -10.67 14.79
CA LEU A 121 -18.84 -11.15 13.47
C LEU A 121 -19.16 -10.12 12.39
N LEU A 122 -20.30 -9.43 12.53
CA LEU A 122 -20.65 -8.32 11.66
C LEU A 122 -19.68 -7.15 11.76
N LYS A 123 -19.09 -6.88 12.92
CA LYS A 123 -18.10 -5.81 13.08
C LYS A 123 -16.92 -5.98 12.13
N GLY A 124 -16.50 -7.22 11.89
CA GLY A 124 -15.45 -7.57 10.92
C GLY A 124 -15.86 -7.35 9.46
N ILE A 125 -17.12 -7.62 9.09
CA ILE A 125 -17.64 -7.50 7.71
C ILE A 125 -18.20 -6.09 7.42
N LYS A 126 -18.69 -5.39 8.44
CA LYS A 126 -19.23 -4.02 8.39
C LYS A 126 -18.16 -3.00 8.05
N ASN A 127 -16.98 -3.14 8.65
CA ASN A 127 -15.80 -2.32 8.30
C ASN A 127 -15.44 -2.43 6.81
N VAL A 128 -15.77 -3.56 6.16
CA VAL A 128 -15.51 -3.84 4.73
C VAL A 128 -16.53 -3.15 3.85
N VAL A 129 -17.81 -3.23 4.23
CA VAL A 129 -18.89 -2.60 3.48
C VAL A 129 -18.85 -1.08 3.59
N ASP A 130 -18.47 -0.56 4.74
CA ASP A 130 -18.26 0.88 4.89
C ASP A 130 -17.06 1.34 4.06
N HIS A 131 -16.01 0.52 3.88
CA HIS A 131 -14.94 0.79 2.90
C HIS A 131 -15.41 0.67 1.42
N LEU A 132 -16.20 -0.35 1.09
CA LEU A 132 -16.74 -0.59 -0.26
C LEU A 132 -17.74 0.48 -0.72
N LYS A 133 -18.46 1.14 0.19
CA LYS A 133 -19.38 2.24 -0.11
C LYS A 133 -18.68 3.53 -0.57
N HIS A 134 -17.41 3.72 -0.19
CA HIS A 134 -16.66 4.94 -0.50
C HIS A 134 -15.71 4.79 -1.70
N ILE A 135 -15.57 3.58 -2.24
CA ILE A 135 -14.71 3.32 -3.42
C ILE A 135 -15.57 3.43 -4.69
N LYS A 136 -15.31 4.49 -5.49
CA LYS A 136 -15.84 4.61 -6.86
C LYS A 136 -15.47 3.35 -7.67
N PRO A 137 -16.33 2.91 -8.61
CA PRO A 137 -16.20 1.63 -9.29
C PRO A 137 -15.09 1.68 -10.35
N THR A 138 -13.85 1.66 -9.89
CA THR A 138 -12.71 1.14 -10.63
C THR A 138 -12.32 -0.15 -9.93
N MET A 139 -12.11 -1.22 -10.71
CA MET A 139 -11.82 -2.61 -10.30
C MET A 139 -10.63 -2.74 -9.33
N GLN A 140 -10.75 -2.23 -8.11
CA GLN A 140 -9.77 -2.41 -7.05
C GLN A 140 -10.32 -3.43 -6.06
N ARG A 141 -9.60 -4.54 -5.94
CA ARG A 141 -9.82 -5.62 -4.98
C ARG A 141 -9.80 -5.02 -3.58
N VAL A 142 -10.98 -4.83 -2.98
CA VAL A 142 -11.08 -4.46 -1.57
C VAL A 142 -10.92 -5.75 -0.78
N LYS A 143 -9.72 -5.94 -0.22
CA LYS A 143 -9.45 -7.00 0.75
C LYS A 143 -9.28 -6.37 2.13
N SER A 144 -10.01 -6.87 3.11
CA SER A 144 -10.14 -6.22 4.42
C SER A 144 -9.59 -7.09 5.55
N ALA A 145 -8.99 -6.46 6.56
CA ALA A 145 -8.35 -7.17 7.67
C ALA A 145 -9.31 -8.08 8.50
N GLY A 146 -10.64 -7.85 8.43
CA GLY A 146 -11.64 -8.64 9.13
C GLY A 146 -12.05 -9.94 8.42
N THR A 147 -12.08 -9.95 7.09
CA THR A 147 -12.54 -11.12 6.28
C THR A 147 -11.54 -12.27 6.30
N GLY A 148 -10.25 -11.95 6.35
CA GLY A 148 -9.20 -12.98 6.44
C GLY A 148 -9.30 -13.86 7.69
N LYS A 149 -9.63 -13.26 8.84
CA LYS A 149 -9.82 -14.00 10.09
C LYS A 149 -11.03 -14.94 10.01
N PHE A 150 -12.13 -14.47 9.41
CA PHE A 150 -13.32 -15.29 9.19
C PHE A 150 -13.02 -16.49 8.28
N PHE A 151 -12.45 -16.27 7.09
CA PHE A 151 -12.18 -17.37 6.16
C PHE A 151 -11.11 -18.34 6.66
N ASN A 152 -10.08 -17.85 7.36
CA ASN A 152 -9.11 -18.72 8.00
C ASN A 152 -9.77 -19.59 9.09
N ARG A 153 -10.71 -19.04 9.88
CA ARG A 153 -11.50 -19.81 10.86
C ARG A 153 -12.42 -20.81 10.14
N MET A 154 -13.06 -20.41 9.05
CA MET A 154 -13.92 -21.28 8.22
C MET A 154 -13.19 -22.53 7.70
N TRP A 155 -11.92 -22.39 7.29
CA TRP A 155 -11.13 -23.55 6.85
C TRP A 155 -10.61 -24.43 7.99
N ARG A 156 -10.47 -23.86 9.20
CA ARG A 156 -9.89 -24.55 10.36
C ARG A 156 -10.94 -25.19 11.25
N ASP A 157 -12.00 -24.47 11.58
CA ASP A 157 -13.07 -24.89 12.49
C ASP A 157 -14.45 -24.35 12.04
N LEU A 158 -15.11 -25.06 11.13
CA LEU A 158 -16.45 -24.72 10.67
C LEU A 158 -17.52 -24.93 11.75
N GLU A 159 -17.35 -25.93 12.62
CA GLU A 159 -18.35 -26.26 13.64
C GLU A 159 -18.41 -25.16 14.70
N GLU A 160 -17.27 -24.57 15.07
CA GLU A 160 -17.23 -23.36 15.89
C GLU A 160 -17.99 -22.19 15.24
N LEU A 161 -17.85 -21.98 13.93
CA LEU A 161 -18.62 -20.96 13.21
C LEU A 161 -20.12 -21.27 13.15
N LYS A 162 -20.50 -22.53 13.01
CA LYS A 162 -21.90 -22.97 13.02
C LYS A 162 -22.54 -22.82 14.39
N LEU A 163 -21.83 -23.13 15.46
CA LEU A 163 -22.29 -22.90 16.84
C LEU A 163 -22.49 -21.40 17.14
N GLU A 164 -21.69 -20.55 16.51
CA GLU A 164 -21.84 -19.10 16.60
C GLU A 164 -22.97 -18.54 15.71
N SER A 165 -23.34 -19.27 14.65
CA SER A 165 -24.44 -18.97 13.71
C SER A 165 -25.79 -19.40 14.27
N ASN A 166 -26.79 -18.51 14.20
CA ASN A 166 -28.16 -18.80 14.63
C ASN A 166 -29.11 -19.08 13.44
N ASP A 167 -28.59 -19.31 12.23
CA ASP A 167 -29.41 -19.42 11.01
C ASP A 167 -29.15 -20.73 10.24
N GLU A 168 -30.25 -21.40 9.90
CA GLU A 168 -30.33 -22.59 9.06
C GLU A 168 -29.82 -22.35 7.62
N HIS A 169 -29.72 -21.09 7.17
CA HIS A 169 -29.23 -20.72 5.83
C HIS A 169 -27.71 -20.50 5.75
N PHE A 170 -26.98 -20.59 6.87
CA PHE A 170 -25.54 -20.36 6.91
C PHE A 170 -24.76 -21.31 5.99
N ASP A 171 -25.11 -22.59 5.99
CA ASP A 171 -24.47 -23.60 5.12
C ASP A 171 -24.70 -23.31 3.64
N LEU A 172 -25.89 -22.83 3.26
CA LEU A 172 -26.20 -22.43 1.89
C LEU A 172 -25.36 -21.23 1.45
N MET A 173 -25.16 -20.27 2.35
CA MET A 173 -24.32 -19.10 2.09
C MET A 173 -22.86 -19.51 1.85
N LEU A 174 -22.31 -20.38 2.70
CA LEU A 174 -20.95 -20.91 2.56
C LEU A 174 -20.78 -21.70 1.26
N GLU A 175 -21.75 -22.56 0.92
CA GLU A 175 -21.76 -23.28 -0.36
C GLU A 175 -21.65 -22.30 -1.54
N GLN A 176 -22.48 -21.25 -1.55
CA GLN A 176 -22.45 -20.25 -2.63
C GLN A 176 -21.10 -19.53 -2.69
N THR A 177 -20.52 -19.16 -1.55
CA THR A 177 -19.21 -18.51 -1.48
C THR A 177 -18.06 -19.38 -1.99
N ILE A 178 -18.05 -20.66 -1.62
CA ILE A 178 -17.03 -21.60 -2.08
C ILE A 178 -17.21 -21.86 -3.58
N ARG A 179 -18.45 -22.10 -4.03
CA ARG A 179 -18.74 -22.32 -5.46
C ARG A 179 -18.32 -21.13 -6.32
N THR A 180 -18.67 -19.91 -5.93
CA THR A 180 -18.25 -18.70 -6.65
C THR A 180 -16.72 -18.55 -6.64
N SER A 181 -16.07 -18.83 -5.52
CA SER A 181 -14.60 -18.79 -5.43
C SER A 181 -13.92 -19.79 -6.36
N LEU A 182 -14.42 -21.01 -6.43
CA LEU A 182 -13.90 -22.05 -7.34
C LEU A 182 -14.16 -21.69 -8.80
N GLN A 183 -15.33 -21.14 -9.13
CA GLN A 183 -15.62 -20.64 -10.49
C GLN A 183 -14.67 -19.51 -10.91
N MET A 184 -14.36 -18.59 -9.99
CA MET A 184 -13.37 -17.53 -10.23
C MET A 184 -11.98 -18.10 -10.48
N LEU A 185 -11.56 -19.08 -9.66
CA LEU A 185 -10.26 -19.72 -9.79
C LEU A 185 -10.14 -20.50 -11.11
N ILE A 186 -11.11 -21.37 -11.41
CA ILE A 186 -11.08 -22.27 -12.57
C ILE A 186 -11.32 -21.50 -13.88
N GLY A 187 -12.28 -20.58 -13.89
CA GLY A 187 -12.71 -19.90 -15.11
C GLY A 187 -11.86 -18.67 -15.47
N TYR A 188 -11.25 -18.02 -14.48
CA TYR A 188 -10.60 -16.72 -14.66
C TYR A 188 -9.19 -16.63 -14.08
N GLU A 189 -8.67 -17.72 -13.49
CA GLU A 189 -7.38 -17.71 -12.76
C GLU A 189 -7.33 -16.60 -11.69
N GLU A 190 -8.46 -16.37 -11.03
CA GLU A 190 -8.57 -15.35 -9.98
C GLU A 190 -8.63 -15.99 -8.58
N LEU A 191 -7.66 -15.64 -7.73
CA LEU A 191 -7.60 -16.10 -6.34
C LEU A 191 -8.46 -15.21 -5.43
N SER A 192 -9.65 -15.70 -5.09
CA SER A 192 -10.60 -15.04 -4.18
C SER A 192 -10.09 -15.03 -2.73
N GLU A 193 -10.67 -14.18 -1.87
CA GLU A 193 -10.33 -14.16 -0.44
C GLU A 193 -10.53 -15.52 0.25
N PRO A 194 -11.68 -16.22 0.10
CA PRO A 194 -11.86 -17.54 0.71
C PRO A 194 -10.68 -18.47 0.40
N LEU A 195 -10.29 -18.60 -0.86
CA LEU A 195 -9.21 -19.50 -1.26
C LEU A 195 -7.83 -19.00 -0.85
N LEU A 196 -7.58 -17.69 -0.89
CA LEU A 196 -6.32 -17.09 -0.43
C LEU A 196 -6.00 -17.47 1.03
N TYR A 197 -7.02 -17.59 1.87
CA TYR A 197 -6.89 -17.98 3.28
C TYR A 197 -6.98 -19.50 3.53
N HIS A 198 -7.02 -20.32 2.47
CA HIS A 198 -6.89 -21.77 2.61
C HIS A 198 -5.51 -22.13 3.18
N PRO A 199 -5.40 -22.99 4.22
CA PRO A 199 -4.15 -23.30 4.90
C PRO A 199 -2.98 -23.67 3.97
N ASN A 200 -3.20 -24.58 3.01
CA ASN A 200 -2.16 -24.97 2.06
C ASN A 200 -1.67 -23.82 1.17
N ILE A 201 -2.55 -22.89 0.78
CA ILE A 201 -2.15 -21.71 -0.02
C ILE A 201 -1.38 -20.75 0.87
N LEU A 202 -1.96 -20.41 2.02
CA LEU A 202 -1.40 -19.41 2.91
C LEU A 202 -0.02 -19.84 3.43
N ASP A 203 0.18 -21.12 3.74
CA ASP A 203 1.46 -21.63 4.21
C ASP A 203 2.54 -21.62 3.11
N GLN A 204 2.17 -21.80 1.84
CA GLN A 204 3.11 -21.61 0.72
C GLN A 204 3.49 -20.14 0.56
N ILE A 205 2.51 -19.23 0.64
CA ILE A 205 2.76 -17.78 0.55
C ILE A 205 3.66 -17.31 1.71
N LYS A 206 3.39 -17.74 2.94
CA LYS A 206 4.16 -17.37 4.15
C LYS A 206 5.64 -17.73 4.07
N ARG A 207 6.00 -18.78 3.31
CA ARG A 207 7.40 -19.18 3.12
C ARG A 207 8.19 -18.19 2.26
N ARG A 208 7.51 -17.35 1.48
CA ARG A 208 8.11 -16.39 0.54
C ARG A 208 8.00 -14.96 1.02
N ILE A 209 6.84 -14.57 1.55
CA ILE A 209 6.54 -13.19 1.92
C ILE A 209 5.80 -13.11 3.27
N PRO A 210 5.97 -12.02 4.03
CA PRO A 210 5.15 -11.78 5.22
C PRO A 210 3.70 -11.52 4.83
N ILE A 211 2.78 -12.30 5.38
CA ILE A 211 1.34 -12.20 5.07
C ILE A 211 0.61 -11.13 5.88
N THR A 212 1.30 -10.44 6.79
CA THR A 212 0.67 -9.48 7.70
C THR A 212 0.34 -8.15 7.02
N ASN A 213 0.90 -7.89 5.84
CA ASN A 213 0.53 -6.76 5.00
C ASN A 213 -0.49 -7.20 3.94
N GLY A 214 -1.75 -6.77 4.09
CA GLY A 214 -2.87 -7.18 3.23
C GLY A 214 -2.69 -6.72 1.78
N LYS A 215 -2.10 -5.54 1.57
CA LYS A 215 -1.78 -5.02 0.23
C LYS A 215 -0.76 -5.91 -0.49
N LEU A 216 0.32 -6.33 0.18
CA LEU A 216 1.30 -7.26 -0.39
C LEU A 216 0.66 -8.61 -0.73
N LEU A 217 -0.16 -9.15 0.17
CA LEU A 217 -0.87 -10.41 -0.06
C LEU A 217 -1.81 -10.33 -1.28
N SER A 218 -2.34 -9.14 -1.59
CA SER A 218 -3.23 -8.92 -2.74
C SER A 218 -2.54 -8.98 -4.11
N GLU A 219 -1.20 -8.87 -4.15
CA GLU A 219 -0.38 -8.96 -5.34
C GLU A 219 -0.09 -10.43 -5.75
N VAL A 220 -0.42 -11.39 -4.90
CA VAL A 220 -0.33 -12.82 -5.24
C VAL A 220 -1.39 -13.17 -6.29
N THR A 221 -0.96 -13.82 -7.37
CA THR A 221 -1.82 -14.30 -8.45
C THR A 221 -1.66 -15.80 -8.65
N VAL A 222 -2.46 -16.38 -9.53
CA VAL A 222 -2.42 -17.82 -9.86
C VAL A 222 -2.34 -18.00 -11.37
N SER A 223 -1.84 -19.16 -11.80
CA SER A 223 -1.88 -19.60 -13.19
C SER A 223 -1.89 -21.12 -13.28
N ASP A 224 -2.08 -21.64 -14.50
CA ASP A 224 -2.02 -23.08 -14.81
C ASP A 224 -3.02 -23.90 -13.97
N VAL A 225 -4.21 -23.35 -13.73
CA VAL A 225 -5.25 -24.00 -12.93
C VAL A 225 -5.80 -25.20 -13.70
N LYS A 226 -5.68 -26.40 -13.12
CA LYS A 226 -6.12 -27.67 -13.71
C LYS A 226 -6.84 -28.52 -12.67
N CYS A 227 -7.99 -29.06 -13.06
CA CYS A 227 -8.66 -30.11 -12.31
C CYS A 227 -8.07 -31.47 -12.69
N HIS A 228 -7.76 -32.31 -11.71
CA HIS A 228 -7.30 -33.68 -11.92
C HIS A 228 -8.09 -34.65 -11.03
N GLN A 229 -8.39 -35.83 -11.55
CA GLN A 229 -9.05 -36.89 -10.79
C GLN A 229 -7.97 -37.82 -10.23
N HIS A 230 -7.89 -37.96 -8.91
CA HIS A 230 -6.93 -38.85 -8.27
C HIS A 230 -7.42 -40.30 -8.38
N TYR A 231 -6.62 -41.15 -9.03
CA TYR A 231 -6.99 -42.50 -9.50
C TYR A 231 -7.44 -43.50 -8.43
N ARG A 232 -7.24 -43.23 -7.13
CA ARG A 232 -7.53 -44.21 -6.07
C ARG A 232 -8.86 -44.00 -5.35
N ASP A 233 -9.39 -42.77 -5.28
CA ASP A 233 -10.47 -42.45 -4.32
C ASP A 233 -11.61 -41.58 -4.89
N SER A 234 -11.71 -41.43 -6.22
CA SER A 234 -12.66 -40.48 -6.85
C SER A 234 -12.51 -39.02 -6.40
N GLN A 235 -11.43 -38.69 -5.69
CA GLN A 235 -11.17 -37.35 -5.20
C GLN A 235 -10.68 -36.45 -6.35
N VAL A 236 -11.28 -35.27 -6.46
CA VAL A 236 -10.88 -34.24 -7.41
C VAL A 236 -9.89 -33.32 -6.71
N VAL A 237 -8.76 -33.07 -7.36
CA VAL A 237 -7.72 -32.17 -6.88
C VAL A 237 -7.56 -31.01 -7.85
N LEU A 238 -7.31 -29.82 -7.29
CA LEU A 238 -6.96 -28.63 -8.05
C LEU A 238 -5.45 -28.46 -8.02
N LEU A 239 -4.83 -28.53 -9.19
CA LEU A 239 -3.43 -28.18 -9.37
C LEU A 239 -3.37 -26.75 -9.91
N MET A 240 -2.54 -25.91 -9.30
CA MET A 240 -2.32 -24.55 -9.76
C MET A 240 -0.90 -24.11 -9.39
N LYS A 241 -0.43 -23.02 -9.99
CA LYS A 241 0.80 -22.35 -9.58
C LYS A 241 0.45 -21.02 -8.94
N LEU A 242 0.96 -20.78 -7.74
CA LEU A 242 0.96 -19.46 -7.13
C LEU A 242 2.08 -18.64 -7.74
N LYS A 243 1.76 -17.44 -8.22
CA LYS A 243 2.71 -16.40 -8.62
C LYS A 243 2.86 -15.43 -7.46
N ILE A 244 3.92 -15.62 -6.69
CA ILE A 244 4.22 -14.82 -5.49
C ILE A 244 5.29 -13.80 -5.85
N PRO A 245 5.02 -12.48 -5.76
CA PRO A 245 5.97 -11.48 -6.20
C PRO A 245 7.27 -11.51 -5.38
N VAL A 246 8.39 -11.23 -6.03
CA VAL A 246 9.67 -11.02 -5.33
C VAL A 246 9.63 -9.62 -4.71
N VAL A 247 9.89 -9.55 -3.40
CA VAL A 247 9.84 -8.31 -2.63
C VAL A 247 11.24 -7.94 -2.18
N GLU A 248 11.65 -6.72 -2.51
CA GLU A 248 12.90 -6.13 -2.06
C GLU A 248 12.67 -5.24 -0.84
N LYS A 249 13.74 -5.02 -0.07
CA LYS A 249 13.75 -4.15 1.11
C LYS A 249 14.76 -3.03 0.91
N LYS A 250 14.36 -1.79 1.17
CA LYS A 250 15.21 -0.61 0.99
C LYS A 250 14.93 0.45 2.04
N THR A 251 15.99 1.06 2.54
CA THR A 251 15.91 2.30 3.31
C THR A 251 15.84 3.48 2.34
N ILE A 252 14.81 4.29 2.47
CA ILE A 252 14.56 5.47 1.65
C ILE A 252 14.75 6.72 2.50
N ASP A 253 15.08 7.82 1.83
CA ASP A 253 15.21 9.12 2.47
C ASP A 253 13.97 9.97 2.15
N LYS A 254 13.26 10.36 3.20
CA LYS A 254 12.18 11.35 3.18
C LYS A 254 12.76 12.70 3.58
N CYS A 255 12.95 13.61 2.63
CA CYS A 255 13.67 14.86 2.85
C CYS A 255 12.89 16.05 2.31
N ASP A 256 12.89 17.13 3.09
CA ASP A 256 12.47 18.46 2.61
C ASP A 256 13.66 19.42 2.60
N ASP A 257 13.59 20.41 1.71
CA ASP A 257 14.42 21.62 1.80
C ASP A 257 13.80 22.57 2.81
N ILE A 258 14.50 22.86 3.91
CA ILE A 258 14.09 23.81 4.97
C ILE A 258 13.84 25.21 4.39
N GLY A 259 14.52 25.55 3.30
CA GLY A 259 14.42 26.83 2.63
C GLY A 259 15.37 27.88 3.17
N ILE A 260 15.33 29.06 2.58
CA ILE A 260 16.13 30.23 2.96
C ILE A 260 15.28 31.49 2.90
N ILE A 261 15.66 32.49 3.70
CA ILE A 261 15.17 33.86 3.57
C ILE A 261 16.19 34.65 2.74
N SER A 262 15.77 35.09 1.56
CA SER A 262 16.61 35.86 0.64
C SER A 262 15.80 37.00 0.03
N HIS A 263 16.32 38.23 0.09
CA HIS A 263 15.70 39.43 -0.48
C HIS A 263 14.21 39.57 -0.11
N ASN A 264 13.92 39.51 1.20
CA ASN A 264 12.56 39.56 1.77
C ASN A 264 11.60 38.50 1.20
N SER A 265 12.13 37.35 0.76
CA SER A 265 11.33 36.24 0.28
C SER A 265 11.81 34.93 0.88
N TYR A 266 10.85 34.08 1.20
CA TYR A 266 11.13 32.70 1.60
C TYR A 266 11.11 31.80 0.38
N GLN A 267 12.19 31.05 0.19
CA GLN A 267 12.40 30.21 -0.98
C GLN A 267 12.76 28.80 -0.56
N TYR A 268 12.15 27.79 -1.17
CA TYR A 268 12.50 26.38 -0.94
C TYR A 268 12.21 25.54 -2.18
N TYR A 269 12.98 24.46 -2.36
CA TYR A 269 12.70 23.45 -3.37
C TYR A 269 11.64 22.47 -2.89
N GLU A 270 10.65 22.21 -3.73
CA GLU A 270 9.69 21.15 -3.52
C GLU A 270 10.31 19.81 -3.96
N LEU A 271 10.64 18.98 -2.97
CA LEU A 271 11.22 17.66 -3.18
C LEU A 271 10.12 16.58 -3.18
N PRO A 272 10.30 15.45 -3.87
CA PRO A 272 9.39 14.33 -3.73
C PRO A 272 9.44 13.79 -2.31
N THR A 273 8.30 13.40 -1.77
CA THR A 273 8.12 12.95 -0.37
C THR A 273 9.19 11.96 0.08
N ALA A 274 9.54 10.99 -0.77
CA ALA A 274 10.72 10.16 -0.59
C ALA A 274 11.39 9.84 -1.92
N THR A 275 12.72 9.69 -1.86
CA THR A 275 13.51 9.22 -3.00
C THR A 275 14.56 8.19 -2.56
N PHE A 276 14.98 7.34 -3.49
CA PHE A 276 16.11 6.44 -3.28
C PHE A 276 16.77 6.01 -4.61
N PRO A 277 18.08 5.70 -4.60
CA PRO A 277 18.77 5.14 -5.75
C PRO A 277 18.52 3.63 -5.89
N HIS A 278 18.18 3.21 -7.11
CA HIS A 278 17.99 1.81 -7.48
C HIS A 278 18.30 1.60 -8.97
N ASN A 279 19.07 0.56 -9.30
CA ASN A 279 19.46 0.22 -10.68
C ASN A 279 19.99 1.41 -11.52
N GLY A 280 20.79 2.28 -10.89
CA GLY A 280 21.39 3.45 -11.54
C GLY A 280 20.48 4.67 -11.72
N ASN A 281 19.21 4.57 -11.36
CA ASN A 281 18.24 5.67 -11.40
C ASN A 281 17.80 6.10 -10.00
N ILE A 282 17.31 7.32 -9.87
CA ILE A 282 16.63 7.79 -8.66
C ILE A 282 15.14 7.56 -8.82
N PHE A 283 14.53 6.88 -7.85
CA PHE A 283 13.10 6.63 -7.82
C PHE A 283 12.44 7.52 -6.76
N LYS A 284 11.26 8.05 -7.08
CA LYS A 284 10.33 8.62 -6.10
C LYS A 284 9.26 7.60 -5.71
N VAL A 285 8.79 7.73 -4.48
CA VAL A 285 7.75 6.87 -3.90
C VAL A 285 6.44 7.65 -3.81
N ASP A 286 5.38 7.10 -4.41
CA ASP A 286 4.02 7.57 -4.24
C ASP A 286 3.34 6.81 -3.08
N PHE A 287 3.36 7.42 -1.89
CA PHE A 287 2.82 6.79 -0.69
C PHE A 287 1.30 6.61 -0.70
N GLU A 288 0.56 7.33 -1.55
CA GLU A 288 -0.88 7.15 -1.67
C GLU A 288 -1.23 5.77 -2.23
N GLN A 289 -0.30 5.16 -2.98
CA GLN A 289 -0.44 3.81 -3.53
C GLN A 289 0.18 2.73 -2.62
N CYS A 290 0.91 3.12 -1.59
CA CYS A 290 1.52 2.22 -0.63
C CYS A 290 0.57 1.92 0.53
N ALA A 291 0.81 0.81 1.24
CA ALA A 291 0.08 0.44 2.44
C ALA A 291 1.02 0.47 3.65
N SER A 292 0.63 1.21 4.68
CA SER A 292 1.36 1.30 5.95
C SER A 292 0.60 0.51 7.02
N GLU A 293 0.89 -0.79 7.09
CA GLU A 293 0.36 -1.71 8.10
C GLU A 293 1.50 -2.03 9.10
N ASP A 294 1.83 -3.31 9.33
CA ASP A 294 3.00 -3.71 10.13
C ASP A 294 4.34 -3.17 9.58
N PHE A 295 4.38 -2.94 8.28
CA PHE A 295 5.47 -2.31 7.56
C PHE A 295 4.91 -1.60 6.32
N VAL A 296 5.69 -0.66 5.79
CA VAL A 296 5.32 0.05 4.56
C VAL A 296 5.62 -0.83 3.35
N PHE A 297 4.56 -1.19 2.61
CA PHE A 297 4.65 -1.91 1.35
C PHE A 297 4.22 -1.04 0.18
N CYS A 298 5.04 -1.00 -0.87
CA CYS A 298 4.76 -0.27 -2.10
C CYS A 298 4.70 -1.23 -3.30
N PRO A 299 3.56 -1.31 -4.00
CA PRO A 299 3.47 -2.11 -5.22
C PRO A 299 4.30 -1.49 -6.35
N PHE A 300 4.54 -2.24 -7.43
CA PHE A 300 5.35 -1.79 -8.57
C PHE A 300 4.92 -0.42 -9.14
N GLY A 301 3.61 -0.15 -9.20
CA GLY A 301 3.08 1.13 -9.74
C GLY A 301 3.32 2.37 -8.87
N ALA A 302 3.68 2.18 -7.60
CA ALA A 302 3.96 3.27 -6.65
C ALA A 302 5.36 3.87 -6.80
N LEU A 303 6.23 3.23 -7.59
CA LEU A 303 7.61 3.65 -7.79
C LEU A 303 7.78 4.20 -9.19
N ARG A 304 8.35 5.41 -9.30
CA ARG A 304 8.60 6.04 -10.59
C ARG A 304 10.00 6.66 -10.62
N PRO A 305 10.71 6.58 -11.76
CA PRO A 305 11.96 7.33 -11.90
C PRO A 305 11.68 8.83 -11.77
N THR A 306 12.65 9.57 -11.25
CA THR A 306 12.59 11.01 -11.11
C THR A 306 13.97 11.63 -11.26
N GLU A 307 14.00 12.85 -11.79
CA GLU A 307 15.21 13.68 -11.84
C GLU A 307 15.31 14.63 -10.64
N CYS A 308 14.22 14.82 -9.89
CA CYS A 308 14.17 15.69 -8.72
C CYS A 308 14.45 14.89 -7.44
N SER A 309 15.47 15.31 -6.69
CA SER A 309 15.84 14.74 -5.40
C SER A 309 16.69 15.74 -4.61
N LYS A 310 16.98 15.42 -3.34
CA LYS A 310 17.94 16.22 -2.53
C LYS A 310 19.35 16.28 -3.14
N GLU A 311 19.72 15.30 -3.97
CA GLU A 311 21.03 15.20 -4.61
C GLU A 311 21.06 15.86 -6.00
N ASN A 312 19.90 15.98 -6.64
CA ASN A 312 19.75 16.62 -7.95
C ASN A 312 18.49 17.50 -8.01
N LEU A 313 18.69 18.81 -8.08
CA LEU A 313 17.61 19.80 -8.08
C LEU A 313 17.13 20.19 -9.49
N SER A 314 17.68 19.60 -10.56
CA SER A 314 17.39 20.00 -11.95
C SER A 314 15.92 19.90 -12.34
N GLY A 315 15.18 18.97 -11.73
CA GLY A 315 13.75 18.76 -11.97
C GLY A 315 12.83 19.25 -10.84
N CYS A 316 13.36 19.96 -9.83
CA CYS A 316 12.57 20.37 -8.66
C CYS A 316 11.97 21.77 -8.84
N SER A 317 10.69 21.94 -8.48
CA SER A 317 10.04 23.26 -8.42
C SER A 317 10.65 24.10 -7.30
N LEU A 318 10.98 25.36 -7.61
CA LEU A 318 11.37 26.35 -6.61
C LEU A 318 10.14 27.17 -6.23
N GLU A 319 9.70 27.02 -4.99
CA GLU A 319 8.59 27.79 -4.43
C GLU A 319 9.11 29.08 -3.80
N ARG A 320 8.34 30.16 -3.96
CA ARG A 320 8.69 31.49 -3.44
C ARG A 320 7.50 32.21 -2.83
N ARG A 321 7.64 32.60 -1.56
CA ARG A 321 6.71 33.51 -0.88
C ARG A 321 7.37 34.86 -0.68
N ILE A 322 6.75 35.91 -1.23
CA ILE A 322 7.28 37.28 -1.20
C ILE A 322 6.75 37.99 0.06
N ASN A 323 7.63 38.71 0.76
CA ASN A 323 7.35 39.46 1.98
C ASN A 323 6.60 38.64 3.05
N PRO A 324 7.09 37.44 3.42
CA PRO A 324 6.44 36.66 4.46
C PRO A 324 6.55 37.40 5.80
N THR A 325 5.42 37.59 6.48
CA THR A 325 5.40 38.09 7.87
C THR A 325 5.74 36.96 8.83
N GLU A 326 5.12 35.80 8.62
CA GLU A 326 5.30 34.60 9.42
C GLU A 326 5.26 33.35 8.53
N ILE A 327 5.98 32.31 8.96
CA ILE A 327 6.04 31.02 8.28
C ILE A 327 5.99 29.94 9.34
N PHE A 328 5.06 29.00 9.16
CA PHE A 328 4.98 27.76 9.90
C PHE A 328 4.78 26.65 8.87
N ARG A 329 5.86 25.93 8.53
CA ARG A 329 5.80 24.82 7.57
C ARG A 329 6.28 23.54 8.23
N GLU A 330 5.41 22.55 8.26
CA GLU A 330 5.76 21.19 8.66
C GLU A 330 6.68 20.55 7.61
N LEU A 331 7.74 19.88 8.09
CA LEU A 331 8.71 19.15 7.29
C LEU A 331 8.67 17.66 7.66
N GLN A 332 9.36 16.81 6.91
CA GLN A 332 9.49 15.39 7.20
C GLN A 332 10.10 15.13 8.57
N ASN A 333 10.96 16.04 9.04
CA ASN A 333 11.57 16.02 10.37
C ASN A 333 11.65 17.44 10.94
N GLY A 334 10.64 17.83 11.73
CA GLY A 334 10.52 19.13 12.37
C GLY A 334 9.72 20.15 11.56
N PHE A 335 9.96 21.43 11.85
CA PHE A 335 9.27 22.57 11.29
C PHE A 335 10.26 23.63 10.80
N ALA A 336 9.95 24.27 9.68
CA ALA A 336 10.57 25.54 9.28
C ALA A 336 9.70 26.69 9.80
N VAL A 337 10.27 27.54 10.66
CA VAL A 337 9.55 28.63 11.32
C VAL A 337 10.27 29.96 11.14
N TYR A 338 9.54 31.01 10.78
CA TYR A 338 10.05 32.38 10.64
C TYR A 338 9.01 33.38 11.14
N GLY A 339 9.42 34.45 11.81
CA GLY A 339 8.53 35.50 12.28
C GLY A 339 9.20 36.43 13.29
N SER A 340 8.42 37.35 13.86
CA SER A 340 8.91 38.35 14.81
C SER A 340 9.02 37.87 16.27
N PHE A 341 8.69 36.60 16.53
CA PHE A 341 8.78 36.00 17.86
C PHE A 341 10.21 35.98 18.40
N THR A 342 10.31 36.07 19.71
CA THR A 342 11.59 36.02 20.45
C THR A 342 11.69 34.80 21.37
N GLN A 343 10.62 33.99 21.43
CA GLN A 343 10.55 32.82 22.28
C GLN A 343 9.84 31.65 21.58
N VAL A 344 10.36 30.46 21.84
CA VAL A 344 9.72 29.18 21.51
C VAL A 344 9.46 28.46 22.82
N ILE A 345 8.21 28.08 23.07
CA ILE A 345 7.82 27.35 24.28
C ILE A 345 7.57 25.90 23.89
N THR A 346 8.05 24.95 24.67
CA THR A 346 7.83 23.53 24.43
C THR A 346 7.13 22.89 25.62
N ARG A 347 6.21 21.96 25.37
CA ARG A 347 5.39 21.31 26.40
C ARG A 347 5.33 19.81 26.18
N LYS A 348 5.65 19.04 27.23
CA LYS A 348 5.49 17.58 27.28
C LYS A 348 5.18 17.12 28.70
N ASP A 349 4.13 16.32 28.88
CA ASP A 349 3.76 15.71 30.18
C ASP A 349 3.83 16.70 31.37
N ALA A 350 3.22 17.88 31.19
CA ALA A 350 3.21 19.02 32.12
C ALA A 350 4.54 19.78 32.34
N GLN A 351 5.67 19.32 31.79
CA GLN A 351 6.91 20.09 31.74
C GLN A 351 6.83 21.16 30.65
N ILE A 352 7.31 22.36 30.97
CA ILE A 352 7.37 23.50 30.05
C ILE A 352 8.80 24.00 29.98
N SER A 353 9.37 24.04 28.77
CA SER A 353 10.67 24.66 28.51
C SER A 353 10.50 25.92 27.68
N ARG A 354 11.39 26.91 27.86
CA ARG A 354 11.39 28.15 27.08
C ARG A 354 12.76 28.36 26.44
N TRP A 355 12.74 28.67 25.16
CA TRP A 355 13.92 28.92 24.35
C TRP A 355 13.86 30.35 23.81
N PHE A 356 14.90 31.14 24.05
CA PHE A 356 15.01 32.47 23.46
C PHE A 356 15.66 32.37 22.09
N VAL A 357 15.07 33.03 21.10
CA VAL A 357 15.50 32.97 19.69
C VAL A 357 15.58 34.37 19.09
N SER A 358 16.42 34.52 18.07
CA SER A 358 16.52 35.74 17.30
C SER A 358 15.24 35.98 16.48
N PRO A 359 14.59 37.15 16.57
CA PRO A 359 13.43 37.48 15.74
C PRO A 359 13.84 37.69 14.28
N ASN A 360 12.90 37.50 13.36
CA ASN A 360 13.07 37.65 11.90
C ASN A 360 14.20 36.77 11.33
N ARG A 361 14.40 35.60 11.93
CA ARG A 361 15.31 34.55 11.46
C ARG A 361 14.53 33.29 11.16
N LEU A 362 15.01 32.53 10.18
CA LEU A 362 14.46 31.22 9.87
C LEU A 362 15.06 30.20 10.84
N HIS A 363 14.19 29.44 11.48
CA HIS A 363 14.56 28.41 12.43
C HIS A 363 14.07 27.05 11.94
N HIS A 364 14.93 26.04 12.05
CA HIS A 364 14.55 24.63 11.94
C HIS A 364 14.35 24.06 13.34
N ILE A 365 13.11 23.72 13.66
CA ILE A 365 12.72 23.23 14.98
C ILE A 365 12.37 21.76 14.90
N ILE A 366 13.15 20.90 15.56
CA ILE A 366 12.88 19.47 15.68
C ILE A 366 12.36 19.21 17.11
N PRO A 367 11.06 19.01 17.31
CA PRO A 367 10.52 18.74 18.65
C PRO A 367 11.02 17.40 19.18
N GLN A 368 11.08 17.26 20.51
CA GLN A 368 11.15 15.94 21.11
C GLN A 368 9.90 15.14 20.71
N SER A 369 10.03 13.82 20.53
CA SER A 369 8.88 12.98 20.15
C SER A 369 7.68 13.17 21.11
N GLY A 370 6.52 13.50 20.54
CA GLY A 370 5.27 13.72 21.28
C GLY A 370 5.17 15.07 22.02
N GLU A 371 6.12 15.98 21.81
CA GLU A 371 6.11 17.32 22.39
C GLU A 371 5.28 18.31 21.56
N THR A 372 4.65 19.27 22.24
CA THR A 372 3.97 20.41 21.62
C THR A 372 4.88 21.64 21.64
N ILE A 373 5.06 22.27 20.49
CA ILE A 373 5.75 23.55 20.32
C ILE A 373 4.72 24.67 20.24
N LEU A 374 4.93 25.75 20.98
CA LEU A 374 4.07 26.91 21.09
C LEU A 374 4.85 28.16 20.68
N ILE A 375 4.40 28.83 19.61
CA ILE A 375 5.03 30.04 19.05
C ILE A 375 3.92 31.02 18.67
N ASP A 376 3.88 32.19 19.32
CA ASP A 376 2.88 33.25 19.09
C ASP A 376 1.43 32.73 19.03
N GLY A 377 1.11 31.75 19.88
CA GLY A 377 -0.23 31.15 19.97
C GLY A 377 -0.48 29.98 19.00
N ASN A 378 0.43 29.68 18.07
CA ASN A 378 0.36 28.50 17.23
C ASN A 378 0.88 27.27 17.98
N GLU A 379 0.11 26.18 17.95
CA GLU A 379 0.50 24.88 18.50
C GLU A 379 0.95 23.96 17.35
N LEU A 380 2.18 23.44 17.45
CA LEU A 380 2.77 22.53 16.47
C LEU A 380 3.15 21.23 17.18
N THR A 381 2.73 20.10 16.63
CA THR A 381 3.02 18.77 17.19
C THR A 381 3.46 17.85 16.07
N GLN A 382 4.56 17.12 16.28
CA GLN A 382 4.99 16.09 15.35
C GLN A 382 5.63 14.92 16.10
N MET A 383 5.32 13.70 15.66
CA MET A 383 6.01 12.50 16.13
C MET A 383 7.36 12.38 15.42
N THR A 384 8.43 12.76 16.13
CA THR A 384 9.82 12.62 15.65
C THR A 384 10.51 11.43 16.31
N HIS A 385 11.73 11.09 15.88
CA HIS A 385 12.62 10.18 16.60
C HIS A 385 13.58 10.90 17.55
N SER A 386 13.40 12.22 17.73
CA SER A 386 14.31 13.01 18.54
C SER A 386 14.06 12.79 20.04
N LYS A 387 15.13 12.59 20.79
CA LYS A 387 15.11 12.44 22.25
C LYS A 387 15.00 13.78 22.97
N MET A 388 15.34 14.87 22.30
CA MET A 388 15.32 16.23 22.83
C MET A 388 14.88 17.21 21.74
N THR A 389 14.37 18.37 22.14
CA THR A 389 14.09 19.47 21.21
C THR A 389 15.40 20.06 20.69
N VAL A 390 15.45 20.35 19.39
CA VAL A 390 16.58 21.03 18.75
C VAL A 390 16.02 22.24 17.99
N ILE A 391 16.66 23.40 18.15
CA ILE A 391 16.32 24.63 17.44
C ILE A 391 17.59 25.13 16.77
N ASN A 392 17.62 25.11 15.43
CA ASN A 392 18.74 25.59 14.64
C ASN A 392 18.35 26.88 13.91
N GLU A 393 19.14 27.93 14.04
CA GLU A 393 19.03 29.12 13.18
C GLU A 393 19.69 28.81 11.82
N MET A 394 19.02 29.19 10.73
CA MET A 394 19.40 28.86 9.34
C MET A 394 20.04 30.02 8.60
#